data_AF-A0A1A3PBD6-F1
#
_entry.id   AF-A0A1A3PBD6-F1
#
_cell.length_a   1.000
_cell.length_b   1.000
_cell.length_c   1.000
_cell.angle_alpha   90.00
_cell.angle_beta   90.00
_cell.angle_gamma   90.00
#
_symmetry.space_group_name_H-M   'P 1'
#
loop_
_entity.id
_entity.type
_entity.pdbx_description
1 polymer ?
#
loop_
_entity_poly.entity_id
_entity_poly.type
_entity_poly.pdbx_seq_one_letter_code
_entity_poly.pdbx_strand_id
1 'polypeptide(L)'
;MTVSHFRACYSASGDGGAGGAGGTGALTAAGGHGGAGGSGGTARIFGTGGHGGTGGTGGNAGTSASAGAGGHGGNAGGSGFIFGDGAFGGSGGGGGLGGLTAAGGAGGDAGNGASTFLLGSGGGGGNGGAGGTGNSAIGAAGGQGGAAGNSGFIWGNGGTGGAGGTGGANLGANPGGPGGNGGAGGNATFIGNGGNGGAGAPGGHGASDGTDGTGGPGGRGGLFGQGGSPGPHG
;
A
#
# COMPACT_ATOMS: atom_id res chain seq x y z
N MET A 1 -32.43 21.99 -29.98
CA MET A 1 -32.15 21.81 -28.54
C MET A 1 -31.21 20.62 -28.42
N THR A 2 -29.91 20.88 -28.37
CA THR A 2 -28.87 19.84 -28.37
C THR A 2 -28.61 19.38 -26.94
N VAL A 3 -28.68 18.06 -26.75
CA VAL A 3 -28.42 17.37 -25.48
C VAL A 3 -26.91 17.36 -25.24
N SER A 4 -26.38 18.38 -24.56
CA SER A 4 -24.95 18.48 -24.22
C SER A 4 -24.65 18.42 -22.71
N HIS A 5 -25.64 18.27 -21.84
CA HIS A 5 -25.42 18.35 -20.38
C HIS A 5 -25.16 17.02 -19.66
N PHE A 6 -25.35 15.86 -20.30
CA PHE A 6 -25.16 14.58 -19.61
C PHE A 6 -23.70 14.11 -19.52
N ARG A 7 -22.77 14.77 -20.26
CA ARG A 7 -21.36 14.38 -20.31
C ARG A 7 -20.50 14.94 -19.17
N ALA A 8 -21.02 15.89 -18.38
CA ALA A 8 -20.31 16.49 -17.24
C ALA A 8 -20.53 15.76 -15.91
N CYS A 9 -21.47 14.80 -15.86
CA CYS A 9 -21.85 14.12 -14.62
C CYS A 9 -21.06 12.83 -14.36
N TYR A 10 -20.57 12.15 -15.40
CA TYR A 10 -19.81 10.90 -15.30
C TYR A 10 -18.32 11.19 -15.55
N SER A 11 -17.47 11.14 -14.52
CA SER A 11 -16.03 11.35 -14.65
C SER A 11 -15.29 10.12 -14.12
N ALA A 12 -14.63 9.36 -15.00
CA ALA A 12 -13.50 8.53 -14.60
C ALA A 12 -12.31 9.47 -14.40
N SER A 13 -11.73 9.47 -13.22
CA SER A 13 -10.59 10.32 -12.91
C SER A 13 -9.29 9.59 -13.27
N GLY A 14 -8.21 10.34 -13.53
CA GLY A 14 -6.92 9.73 -13.89
C GLY A 14 -6.29 9.00 -12.70
N ASP A 15 -5.66 7.86 -12.98
CA ASP A 15 -4.85 7.14 -12.02
C ASP A 15 -3.58 7.93 -11.68
N GLY A 16 -3.03 7.68 -10.49
CA GLY A 16 -1.74 8.19 -10.09
C GLY A 16 -0.61 7.55 -10.90
N GLY A 17 0.37 8.36 -11.32
CA GLY A 17 1.55 7.86 -12.03
C GLY A 17 2.42 6.96 -11.15
N ALA A 18 3.09 5.97 -11.72
CA ALA A 18 4.06 5.16 -10.98
C ALA A 18 5.30 6.00 -10.58
N GLY A 19 5.86 5.69 -9.41
CA GLY A 19 7.13 6.25 -8.97
C GLY A 19 8.31 5.69 -9.77
N GLY A 20 9.30 6.55 -10.07
CA GLY A 20 10.51 6.12 -10.78
C GLY A 20 11.40 5.18 -9.95
N ALA A 21 12.15 4.29 -10.59
CA ALA A 21 13.12 3.44 -9.87
C ALA A 21 14.33 4.25 -9.40
N GLY A 22 14.90 3.83 -8.26
CA GLY A 22 16.14 4.39 -7.74
C GLY A 22 17.37 3.93 -8.55
N GLY A 23 18.36 4.83 -8.69
CA GLY A 23 19.62 4.53 -9.37
C GLY A 23 20.49 3.54 -8.58
N THR A 24 21.31 2.75 -9.26
CA THR A 24 22.28 1.86 -8.59
C THR A 24 23.37 2.67 -7.89
N GLY A 25 23.76 2.24 -6.69
CA GLY A 25 24.80 2.87 -5.90
C GLY A 25 26.21 2.70 -6.49
N ALA A 26 27.07 3.66 -6.17
CA ALA A 26 28.50 3.68 -6.48
C ALA A 26 29.34 3.83 -5.20
N LEU A 27 30.66 3.69 -5.30
CA LEU A 27 31.57 3.62 -4.14
C LEU A 27 31.36 4.72 -3.08
N THR A 28 30.98 5.93 -3.49
CA THR A 28 30.77 7.08 -2.60
C THR A 28 29.29 7.49 -2.42
N ALA A 29 28.34 6.78 -3.04
CA ALA A 29 26.92 7.15 -3.03
C ALA A 29 26.03 5.92 -2.99
N ALA A 30 25.16 5.81 -1.97
CA ALA A 30 24.21 4.72 -1.81
C ALA A 30 23.29 4.53 -3.03
N GLY A 31 22.64 3.36 -3.10
CA GLY A 31 21.53 3.15 -4.03
C GLY A 31 20.45 4.22 -3.84
N GLY A 32 19.95 4.77 -4.94
CA GLY A 32 18.92 5.79 -4.93
C GLY A 32 17.58 5.25 -4.42
N HIS A 33 16.79 6.10 -3.79
CA HIS A 33 15.44 5.73 -3.38
C HIS A 33 14.50 5.58 -4.60
N GLY A 34 13.56 4.66 -4.50
CA GLY A 34 12.42 4.64 -5.40
C GLY A 34 11.55 5.88 -5.19
N GLY A 35 11.04 6.44 -6.29
CA GLY A 35 10.09 7.55 -6.26
C GLY A 35 8.73 7.12 -5.70
N ALA A 36 8.00 8.05 -5.11
CA ALA A 36 6.63 7.80 -4.67
C ALA A 36 5.68 7.66 -5.87
N GLY A 37 4.68 6.80 -5.74
CA GLY A 37 3.54 6.77 -6.64
C GLY A 37 2.66 8.02 -6.47
N GLY A 38 2.12 8.52 -7.57
CA GLY A 38 1.17 9.64 -7.58
C GLY A 38 -0.18 9.25 -6.98
N SER A 39 -0.92 10.23 -6.47
CA SER A 39 -2.29 10.00 -6.03
C SER A 39 -3.25 9.92 -7.21
N GLY A 40 -4.30 9.11 -7.08
CA GLY A 40 -5.39 9.08 -8.05
C GLY A 40 -6.25 10.36 -8.01
N GLY A 41 -6.89 10.69 -9.13
CA GLY A 41 -7.79 11.84 -9.24
C GLY A 41 -9.17 11.58 -8.62
N THR A 42 -9.88 12.64 -8.25
CA THR A 42 -11.18 12.55 -7.57
C THR A 42 -12.34 12.73 -8.55
N ALA A 43 -13.30 11.79 -8.54
CA ALA A 43 -14.57 11.94 -9.24
C ALA A 43 -15.49 12.93 -8.48
N ARG A 44 -16.35 13.65 -9.20
CA ARG A 44 -17.16 14.74 -8.60
C ARG A 44 -18.54 14.30 -8.14
N ILE A 45 -19.43 13.98 -9.09
CA ILE A 45 -20.84 13.68 -8.79
C ILE A 45 -21.09 12.17 -8.87
N PHE A 46 -20.76 11.57 -10.02
CA PHE A 46 -20.82 10.14 -10.23
C PHE A 46 -19.46 9.61 -10.69
N GLY A 47 -19.18 8.35 -10.36
CA GLY A 47 -18.01 7.61 -10.83
C GLY A 47 -16.99 7.30 -9.73
N THR A 48 -16.04 6.45 -10.06
CA THR A 48 -14.91 6.12 -9.18
C THR A 48 -13.79 7.12 -9.35
N GLY A 49 -13.05 7.39 -8.27
CA GLY A 49 -11.76 8.08 -8.38
C GLY A 49 -10.74 7.23 -9.13
N GLY A 50 -9.56 7.79 -9.38
CA GLY A 50 -8.41 7.06 -9.91
C GLY A 50 -7.72 6.25 -8.83
N HIS A 51 -7.06 5.18 -9.22
CA HIS A 51 -6.19 4.40 -8.34
C HIS A 51 -4.93 5.17 -7.97
N GLY A 52 -4.38 4.85 -6.81
CA GLY A 52 -3.05 5.32 -6.44
C GLY A 52 -1.98 4.65 -7.30
N GLY A 53 -0.94 5.39 -7.68
CA GLY A 53 0.20 4.87 -8.42
C GLY A 53 1.10 4.01 -7.54
N THR A 54 1.77 3.02 -8.13
CA THR A 54 2.74 2.19 -7.40
C THR A 54 4.00 2.98 -7.06
N GLY A 55 4.60 2.73 -5.89
CA GLY A 55 5.92 3.23 -5.55
C GLY A 55 7.02 2.57 -6.38
N GLY A 56 8.09 3.31 -6.66
CA GLY A 56 9.25 2.81 -7.41
C GLY A 56 10.14 1.90 -6.57
N THR A 57 10.87 0.99 -7.20
CA THR A 57 11.84 0.15 -6.49
C THR A 57 13.06 0.96 -6.07
N GLY A 58 13.60 0.66 -4.90
CA GLY A 58 14.89 1.18 -4.47
C GLY A 58 16.03 0.65 -5.34
N GLY A 59 17.06 1.47 -5.54
CA GLY A 59 18.23 1.11 -6.31
C GLY A 59 19.14 0.16 -5.54
N ASN A 60 19.75 -0.80 -6.23
CA ASN A 60 20.69 -1.73 -5.61
C ASN A 60 21.93 -0.99 -5.08
N ALA A 61 22.59 -1.57 -4.08
CA ALA A 61 23.82 -1.01 -3.51
C ALA A 61 24.95 -0.91 -4.53
N GLY A 62 25.04 -1.85 -5.49
CA GLY A 62 26.16 -1.88 -6.43
C GLY A 62 27.48 -2.07 -5.70
N THR A 63 28.35 -1.06 -5.74
CA THR A 63 29.63 -1.03 -4.98
C THR A 63 29.56 -0.22 -3.69
N SER A 64 28.39 0.33 -3.34
CA SER A 64 28.15 1.07 -2.10
C SER A 64 27.94 0.16 -0.91
N ALA A 65 27.96 0.76 0.29
CA ALA A 65 27.64 0.07 1.54
C ALA A 65 26.12 -0.14 1.79
N SER A 66 25.25 0.49 1.00
CA SER A 66 23.79 0.37 1.17
C SER A 66 23.01 0.57 -0.12
N ALA A 67 21.90 -0.15 -0.21
CA ALA A 67 20.89 0.01 -1.25
C ALA A 67 19.84 1.05 -0.85
N GLY A 68 19.10 1.55 -1.84
CA GLY A 68 18.04 2.52 -1.65
C GLY A 68 16.74 1.88 -1.19
N ALA A 69 15.96 2.61 -0.40
CA ALA A 69 14.61 2.18 -0.03
C ALA A 69 13.65 2.24 -1.22
N GLY A 70 12.60 1.41 -1.20
CA GLY A 70 11.48 1.52 -2.11
C GLY A 70 10.66 2.78 -1.84
N GLY A 71 10.00 3.28 -2.88
CA GLY A 71 9.10 4.43 -2.80
C GLY A 71 7.73 4.04 -2.27
N HIS A 72 7.03 4.99 -1.64
CA HIS A 72 5.67 4.77 -1.17
C HIS A 72 4.66 4.66 -2.31
N GLY A 73 3.62 3.86 -2.13
CA GLY A 73 2.45 3.86 -2.99
C GLY A 73 1.63 5.13 -2.84
N GLY A 74 0.99 5.57 -3.93
CA GLY A 74 0.11 6.72 -3.94
C GLY A 74 -1.25 6.41 -3.34
N ASN A 75 -1.91 7.41 -2.75
CA ASN A 75 -3.28 7.24 -2.27
C ASN A 75 -4.26 7.21 -3.45
N ALA A 76 -5.35 6.47 -3.27
CA ALA A 76 -6.47 6.52 -4.21
C ALA A 76 -7.14 7.90 -4.22
N GLY A 77 -7.75 8.25 -5.36
CA GLY A 77 -8.59 9.43 -5.50
C GLY A 77 -10.03 9.18 -5.05
N GLY A 78 -10.72 10.25 -4.62
CA GLY A 78 -12.07 10.14 -4.06
C GLY A 78 -13.12 9.70 -5.08
N SER A 79 -14.15 8.99 -4.61
CA SER A 79 -15.32 8.65 -5.43
C SER A 79 -16.23 9.85 -5.67
N GLY A 80 -17.19 9.69 -6.58
CA GLY A 80 -18.28 10.63 -6.77
C GLY A 80 -19.12 10.78 -5.50
N PHE A 81 -19.65 11.99 -5.29
CA PHE A 81 -20.42 12.34 -4.11
C PHE A 81 -21.69 11.49 -3.95
N ILE A 82 -22.42 11.25 -5.04
CA ILE A 82 -23.72 10.53 -5.01
C ILE A 82 -23.50 9.03 -5.12
N PHE A 83 -22.78 8.61 -6.17
CA PHE A 83 -22.54 7.20 -6.44
C PHE A 83 -21.16 6.99 -7.04
N GLY A 84 -20.45 6.02 -6.50
CA GLY A 84 -19.18 5.55 -7.02
C GLY A 84 -18.43 4.78 -5.95
N ASP A 85 -17.80 3.69 -6.36
CA ASP A 85 -16.91 2.94 -5.47
C ASP A 85 -15.58 3.68 -5.28
N GLY A 86 -14.96 3.42 -4.13
CA GLY A 86 -13.65 3.91 -3.79
C GLY A 86 -12.59 3.19 -4.61
N ALA A 87 -11.63 3.95 -5.12
CA ALA A 87 -10.48 3.38 -5.80
C ALA A 87 -9.47 2.79 -4.81
N PHE A 88 -8.69 1.81 -5.29
CA PHE A 88 -7.59 1.20 -4.53
C PHE A 88 -6.37 2.13 -4.40
N GLY A 89 -5.71 2.06 -3.25
CA GLY A 89 -4.38 2.66 -3.06
C GLY A 89 -3.30 1.91 -3.84
N GLY A 90 -2.21 2.61 -4.17
CA GLY A 90 -1.07 2.03 -4.87
C GLY A 90 -0.20 1.18 -3.95
N SER A 91 0.45 0.15 -4.49
CA SER A 91 1.42 -0.63 -3.72
C SER A 91 2.70 0.17 -3.44
N GLY A 92 3.36 -0.13 -2.33
CA GLY A 92 4.73 0.34 -2.09
C GLY A 92 5.75 -0.37 -3.00
N GLY A 93 6.88 0.27 -3.23
CA GLY A 93 7.99 -0.28 -4.00
C GLY A 93 8.89 -1.17 -3.16
N GLY A 94 9.51 -2.19 -3.76
CA GLY A 94 10.50 -3.01 -3.07
C GLY A 94 11.79 -2.23 -2.76
N GLY A 95 12.43 -2.55 -1.65
CA GLY A 95 13.76 -2.03 -1.34
C GLY A 95 14.85 -2.65 -2.23
N GLY A 96 15.90 -1.88 -2.50
CA GLY A 96 17.02 -2.33 -3.33
C GLY A 96 17.86 -3.41 -2.67
N LEU A 97 18.58 -4.20 -3.48
CA LEU A 97 19.43 -5.28 -2.99
C LEU A 97 20.79 -4.76 -2.51
N GLY A 98 21.18 -5.15 -1.31
CA GLY A 98 22.48 -4.84 -0.70
C GLY A 98 23.59 -5.83 -1.05
N GLY A 99 23.29 -7.13 -1.14
CA GLY A 99 24.30 -8.17 -1.37
C GLY A 99 25.13 -8.50 -0.12
N LEU A 100 26.26 -9.22 -0.29
CA LEU A 100 26.99 -9.84 0.82
C LEU A 100 27.67 -8.85 1.77
N THR A 101 27.97 -7.64 1.31
CA THR A 101 28.76 -6.65 2.06
C THR A 101 28.00 -5.35 2.32
N ALA A 102 26.75 -5.26 1.90
CA ALA A 102 25.98 -4.03 1.97
C ALA A 102 24.53 -4.24 2.38
N ALA A 103 23.96 -3.20 2.98
CA ALA A 103 22.60 -3.19 3.48
C ALA A 103 21.58 -3.26 2.34
N GLY A 104 20.53 -4.06 2.50
CA GLY A 104 19.33 -3.96 1.68
C GLY A 104 18.53 -2.71 2.03
N GLY A 105 17.74 -2.22 1.09
CA GLY A 105 16.84 -1.08 1.30
C GLY A 105 15.53 -1.52 1.95
N ALA A 106 14.90 -0.67 2.75
CA ALA A 106 13.55 -0.94 3.24
C ALA A 106 12.52 -0.96 2.10
N GLY A 107 11.46 -1.75 2.24
CA GLY A 107 10.29 -1.66 1.39
C GLY A 107 9.51 -0.38 1.64
N GLY A 108 8.86 0.15 0.60
CA GLY A 108 7.98 1.31 0.72
C GLY A 108 6.62 0.95 1.27
N ASP A 109 6.02 1.83 2.06
CA ASP A 109 4.62 1.65 2.50
C ASP A 109 3.65 1.83 1.34
N ALA A 110 2.50 1.19 1.44
CA ALA A 110 1.45 1.34 0.44
C ALA A 110 0.59 2.59 0.65
N GLY A 111 -0.17 2.94 -0.39
CA GLY A 111 -1.18 3.99 -0.33
C GLY A 111 -2.53 3.48 0.18
N ASN A 112 -3.34 4.41 0.68
CA ASN A 112 -4.67 4.12 1.21
C ASN A 112 -5.72 4.06 0.10
N GLY A 113 -6.74 3.22 0.30
CA GLY A 113 -7.94 3.19 -0.52
C GLY A 113 -8.86 4.38 -0.26
N ALA A 114 -9.67 4.75 -1.25
CA ALA A 114 -10.57 5.90 -1.15
C ALA A 114 -11.86 5.53 -0.43
N SER A 115 -12.32 6.43 0.44
CA SER A 115 -13.67 6.33 1.01
C SER A 115 -14.71 6.88 0.04
N THR A 116 -15.95 6.44 0.19
CA THR A 116 -17.09 6.94 -0.59
C THR A 116 -18.05 7.72 0.30
N PHE A 117 -18.96 8.50 -0.31
CA PHE A 117 -19.78 9.46 0.43
C PHE A 117 -21.23 8.99 0.66
N LEU A 118 -22.08 8.87 -0.39
CA LEU A 118 -23.48 8.46 -0.24
C LEU A 118 -23.69 6.97 -0.55
N LEU A 119 -23.32 6.54 -1.76
CA LEU A 119 -23.52 5.19 -2.27
C LEU A 119 -22.23 4.67 -2.91
N GLY A 120 -21.74 3.54 -2.43
CA GLY A 120 -20.57 2.88 -2.99
C GLY A 120 -19.73 2.21 -1.92
N SER A 121 -18.99 1.19 -2.30
CA SER A 121 -18.05 0.50 -1.41
C SER A 121 -16.74 1.25 -1.32
N GLY A 122 -16.10 1.25 -0.15
CA GLY A 122 -14.76 1.81 0.01
C GLY A 122 -13.72 1.02 -0.79
N GLY A 123 -12.68 1.72 -1.25
CA GLY A 123 -11.57 1.11 -1.98
C GLY A 123 -10.61 0.36 -1.06
N GLY A 124 -9.95 -0.67 -1.57
CA GLY A 124 -8.93 -1.39 -0.79
C GLY A 124 -7.64 -0.60 -0.62
N GLY A 125 -6.89 -0.89 0.44
CA GLY A 125 -5.53 -0.39 0.60
C GLY A 125 -4.54 -1.10 -0.33
N GLY A 126 -3.43 -0.44 -0.65
CA GLY A 126 -2.34 -1.07 -1.40
C GLY A 126 -1.49 -2.01 -0.55
N ASN A 127 -0.71 -2.87 -1.18
CA ASN A 127 0.24 -3.75 -0.47
C ASN A 127 1.58 -3.05 -0.21
N GLY A 128 2.19 -3.30 0.95
CA GLY A 128 3.53 -2.83 1.28
C GLY A 128 4.60 -3.50 0.41
N GLY A 129 5.71 -2.80 0.18
CA GLY A 129 6.85 -3.31 -0.57
C GLY A 129 7.72 -4.24 0.27
N ALA A 130 8.35 -5.23 -0.36
CA ALA A 130 9.31 -6.10 0.33
C ALA A 130 10.59 -5.35 0.69
N GLY A 131 11.20 -5.70 1.83
CA GLY A 131 12.55 -5.29 2.17
C GLY A 131 13.58 -5.96 1.26
N GLY A 132 14.62 -5.23 0.91
CA GLY A 132 15.73 -5.71 0.10
C GLY A 132 16.64 -6.65 0.91
N THR A 133 17.14 -7.70 0.26
CA THR A 133 18.12 -8.61 0.88
C THR A 133 19.49 -7.94 0.98
N GLY A 134 20.21 -8.14 2.07
CA GLY A 134 21.57 -7.64 2.20
C GLY A 134 22.30 -8.18 3.42
N ASN A 135 23.36 -7.50 3.84
CA ASN A 135 24.09 -7.79 5.06
C ASN A 135 24.14 -6.52 5.93
N SER A 136 23.57 -6.59 7.12
CA SER A 136 23.41 -5.46 8.04
C SER A 136 23.26 -5.94 9.47
N ALA A 137 23.27 -5.01 10.44
CA ALA A 137 23.01 -5.37 11.83
C ALA A 137 21.61 -6.01 12.03
N ILE A 138 20.63 -5.59 11.24
CA ILE A 138 19.30 -6.19 11.09
C ILE A 138 18.94 -6.11 9.60
N GLY A 139 18.27 -7.12 9.04
CA GLY A 139 17.81 -7.08 7.66
C GLY A 139 16.83 -5.92 7.40
N ALA A 140 16.60 -5.60 6.13
CA ALA A 140 15.76 -4.45 5.79
C ALA A 140 14.28 -4.70 6.09
N ALA A 141 13.57 -3.71 6.64
CA ALA A 141 12.15 -3.87 6.94
C ALA A 141 11.29 -3.97 5.66
N GLY A 142 10.22 -4.76 5.73
CA GLY A 142 9.12 -4.67 4.78
C GLY A 142 8.24 -3.45 5.04
N GLY A 143 7.58 -2.95 4.00
CA GLY A 143 6.68 -1.81 4.06
C GLY A 143 5.31 -2.17 4.63
N GLN A 144 4.61 -1.19 5.17
CA GLN A 144 3.27 -1.36 5.72
C GLN A 144 2.20 -1.46 4.63
N GLY A 145 1.17 -2.27 4.88
CA GLY A 145 -0.03 -2.31 4.06
C GLY A 145 -0.90 -1.06 4.24
N GLY A 146 -1.53 -0.60 3.17
CA GLY A 146 -2.38 0.59 3.18
C GLY A 146 -3.72 0.33 3.85
N ALA A 147 -4.28 1.35 4.51
CA ALA A 147 -5.63 1.25 5.03
C ALA A 147 -6.65 1.29 3.87
N ALA A 148 -7.77 0.59 4.05
CA ALA A 148 -8.90 0.69 3.15
C ALA A 148 -9.75 1.94 3.41
N GLY A 149 -10.52 2.31 2.39
CA GLY A 149 -11.55 3.32 2.48
C GLY A 149 -12.86 2.80 3.10
N ASN A 150 -13.61 3.71 3.70
CA ASN A 150 -14.94 3.43 4.24
C ASN A 150 -16.01 3.43 3.13
N SER A 151 -17.13 2.77 3.42
CA SER A 151 -18.31 2.79 2.56
C SER A 151 -19.02 4.14 2.52
N GLY A 152 -20.01 4.21 1.64
CA GLY A 152 -20.97 5.31 1.59
C GLY A 152 -21.88 5.27 2.81
N PHE A 153 -22.46 6.42 3.12
CA PHE A 153 -23.32 6.60 4.28
C PHE A 153 -24.55 5.68 4.22
N ILE A 154 -25.20 5.58 3.05
CA ILE A 154 -26.46 4.83 2.89
C ILE A 154 -26.17 3.36 2.56
N TRP A 155 -25.31 3.13 1.57
CA TRP A 155 -25.01 1.77 1.10
C TRP A 155 -23.57 1.63 0.64
N GLY A 156 -22.99 0.48 0.96
CA GLY A 156 -21.71 0.01 0.46
C GLY A 156 -20.94 -0.75 1.54
N ASN A 157 -19.98 -1.57 1.11
CA ASN A 157 -19.08 -2.24 2.04
C ASN A 157 -17.84 -1.39 2.32
N GLY A 158 -17.20 -1.59 3.45
CA GLY A 158 -15.83 -1.10 3.65
C GLY A 158 -14.84 -1.85 2.75
N GLY A 159 -13.76 -1.17 2.35
CA GLY A 159 -12.70 -1.79 1.54
C GLY A 159 -11.83 -2.76 2.36
N THR A 160 -11.08 -3.62 1.70
CA THR A 160 -10.10 -4.51 2.36
C THR A 160 -8.76 -3.80 2.59
N GLY A 161 -8.20 -3.91 3.79
CA GLY A 161 -6.86 -3.43 4.07
C GLY A 161 -5.81 -4.17 3.24
N GLY A 162 -4.72 -3.47 2.89
CA GLY A 162 -3.64 -4.05 2.09
C GLY A 162 -2.69 -4.90 2.93
N ALA A 163 -2.03 -5.87 2.30
CA ALA A 163 -1.04 -6.71 3.00
C ALA A 163 0.25 -5.94 3.30
N GLY A 164 0.92 -6.32 4.39
CA GLY A 164 2.29 -5.87 4.65
C GLY A 164 3.29 -6.47 3.65
N GLY A 165 4.48 -5.88 3.58
CA GLY A 165 5.60 -6.39 2.77
C GLY A 165 6.51 -7.30 3.59
N THR A 166 7.10 -8.32 2.97
CA THR A 166 8.02 -9.23 3.66
C THR A 166 9.29 -8.52 4.11
N GLY A 167 9.85 -8.94 5.24
CA GLY A 167 11.18 -8.49 5.65
C GLY A 167 12.27 -8.94 4.69
N GLY A 168 13.32 -8.14 4.55
CA GLY A 168 14.49 -8.44 3.75
C GLY A 168 15.41 -9.44 4.45
N ALA A 169 15.89 -10.43 3.70
CA ALA A 169 16.84 -11.40 4.24
C ALA A 169 18.18 -10.76 4.60
N ASN A 170 18.79 -11.27 5.67
CA ASN A 170 20.15 -10.95 6.09
C ASN A 170 21.09 -12.11 5.76
N LEU A 171 22.10 -11.83 4.95
CA LEU A 171 23.06 -12.82 4.46
C LEU A 171 24.19 -13.10 5.46
N GLY A 172 24.32 -12.27 6.50
CA GLY A 172 25.33 -12.40 7.55
C GLY A 172 24.85 -13.15 8.79
N ALA A 173 25.63 -13.07 9.87
CA ALA A 173 25.31 -13.70 11.16
C ALA A 173 24.24 -12.93 11.99
N ASN A 174 23.50 -12.03 11.35
CA ASN A 174 22.54 -11.14 12.00
C ASN A 174 21.09 -11.54 11.66
N PRO A 175 20.10 -11.11 12.47
CA PRO A 175 18.70 -11.37 12.18
C PRO A 175 18.23 -10.78 10.85
N GLY A 176 17.25 -11.42 10.23
CA GLY A 176 16.54 -10.85 9.10
C GLY A 176 15.69 -9.62 9.47
N GLY A 177 15.19 -8.93 8.45
CA GLY A 177 14.41 -7.71 8.65
C GLY A 177 13.00 -7.99 9.13
N PRO A 178 12.36 -7.08 9.87
CA PRO A 178 10.97 -7.26 10.28
C PRO A 178 10.03 -7.24 9.06
N GLY A 179 8.97 -8.03 9.12
CA GLY A 179 7.86 -7.95 8.18
C GLY A 179 6.98 -6.73 8.44
N GLY A 180 6.30 -6.27 7.40
CA GLY A 180 5.33 -5.19 7.47
C GLY A 180 3.99 -5.67 8.03
N ASN A 181 3.30 -4.79 8.76
CA ASN A 181 1.94 -5.02 9.21
C ASN A 181 0.94 -4.84 8.07
N GLY A 182 -0.18 -5.53 8.17
CA GLY A 182 -1.33 -5.33 7.30
C GLY A 182 -2.10 -4.05 7.63
N GLY A 183 -2.73 -3.48 6.63
CA GLY A 183 -3.56 -2.29 6.76
C GLY A 183 -4.93 -2.57 7.35
N ALA A 184 -5.56 -1.57 7.96
CA ALA A 184 -6.91 -1.69 8.48
C ALA A 184 -7.96 -1.84 7.37
N GLY A 185 -8.98 -2.66 7.62
CA GLY A 185 -10.19 -2.74 6.80
C GLY A 185 -11.08 -1.49 6.97
N GLY A 186 -11.80 -1.15 5.91
CA GLY A 186 -12.73 -0.03 5.89
C GLY A 186 -14.00 -0.30 6.68
N ASN A 187 -14.61 0.73 7.24
CA ASN A 187 -15.91 0.62 7.92
C ASN A 187 -17.07 0.75 6.92
N ALA A 188 -18.19 0.12 7.25
CA ALA A 188 -19.49 0.44 6.68
C ALA A 188 -20.34 1.28 7.64
N THR A 189 -21.34 2.00 7.10
CA THR A 189 -22.17 2.94 7.89
C THR A 189 -23.60 2.46 8.14
N PHE A 190 -24.45 2.36 7.10
CA PHE A 190 -25.85 1.97 7.27
C PHE A 190 -26.13 0.56 6.76
N ILE A 191 -26.13 0.35 5.43
CA ILE A 191 -26.25 -0.97 4.82
C ILE A 191 -24.91 -1.36 4.21
N GLY A 192 -24.28 -2.39 4.77
CA GLY A 192 -23.06 -2.98 4.24
C GLY A 192 -22.14 -3.53 5.32
N ASN A 193 -21.25 -4.41 4.91
CA ASN A 193 -20.28 -5.06 5.78
C ASN A 193 -19.00 -4.23 5.90
N GLY A 194 -18.34 -4.32 7.05
CA GLY A 194 -16.98 -3.86 7.21
C GLY A 194 -16.03 -4.68 6.34
N GLY A 195 -14.96 -4.05 5.87
CA GLY A 195 -13.94 -4.74 5.10
C GLY A 195 -12.94 -5.46 6.01
N ASN A 196 -12.32 -6.52 5.50
CA ASN A 196 -11.31 -7.27 6.24
C ASN A 196 -10.02 -6.45 6.38
N GLY A 197 -9.30 -6.67 7.47
CA GLY A 197 -7.93 -6.19 7.60
C GLY A 197 -6.97 -6.95 6.68
N GLY A 198 -5.87 -6.29 6.32
CA GLY A 198 -4.81 -6.90 5.52
C GLY A 198 -3.96 -7.85 6.35
N ALA A 199 -3.35 -8.84 5.70
CA ALA A 199 -2.40 -9.74 6.36
C ALA A 199 -1.11 -8.99 6.74
N GLY A 200 -0.56 -9.31 7.91
CA GLY A 200 0.85 -9.06 8.20
C GLY A 200 1.73 -9.96 7.32
N ALA A 201 2.98 -9.58 7.13
CA ALA A 201 3.94 -10.35 6.35
C ALA A 201 5.04 -10.94 7.24
N PRO A 202 5.62 -12.08 6.84
CA PRO A 202 6.69 -12.70 7.61
C PRO A 202 7.94 -11.82 7.68
N GLY A 203 8.71 -12.00 8.75
CA GLY A 203 10.07 -11.51 8.85
C GLY A 203 10.98 -12.11 7.77
N GLY A 204 12.05 -11.40 7.43
CA GLY A 204 13.08 -11.89 6.53
C GLY A 204 13.94 -12.96 7.22
N HIS A 205 14.56 -13.83 6.42
CA HIS A 205 15.48 -14.84 6.96
C HIS A 205 16.82 -14.26 7.37
N GLY A 206 17.46 -14.82 8.39
CA GLY A 206 18.80 -14.47 8.85
C GLY A 206 19.37 -15.53 9.79
N ALA A 207 20.37 -15.19 10.61
CA ALA A 207 20.82 -16.08 11.69
C ALA A 207 19.68 -16.45 12.66
N SER A 208 18.74 -15.52 12.82
CA SER A 208 17.36 -15.78 13.20
C SER A 208 16.45 -15.05 12.21
N ASP A 209 15.21 -15.52 12.06
CA ASP A 209 14.21 -14.78 11.29
C ASP A 209 13.91 -13.43 11.97
N GLY A 210 13.56 -12.43 11.16
CA GLY A 210 13.02 -11.17 11.65
C GLY A 210 11.65 -11.36 12.28
N THR A 211 11.17 -10.35 13.02
CA THR A 211 9.82 -10.41 13.60
C THR A 211 8.76 -10.32 12.51
N ASP A 212 7.71 -11.13 12.64
CA ASP A 212 6.56 -11.09 11.75
C ASP A 212 5.73 -9.82 11.95
N GLY A 213 5.13 -9.36 10.85
CA GLY A 213 4.19 -8.26 10.85
C GLY A 213 2.84 -8.67 11.43
N THR A 214 2.16 -7.71 12.06
CA THR A 214 0.81 -7.93 12.58
C THR A 214 -0.25 -7.82 11.51
N GLY A 215 -1.29 -8.64 11.60
CA GLY A 215 -2.48 -8.47 10.77
C GLY A 215 -3.21 -7.17 11.11
N GLY A 216 -3.74 -6.51 10.09
CA GLY A 216 -4.54 -5.30 10.25
C GLY A 216 -5.90 -5.61 10.88
N PRO A 217 -6.51 -4.68 11.63
CA PRO A 217 -7.85 -4.86 12.16
C PRO A 217 -8.88 -4.88 11.03
N GLY A 218 -9.96 -5.66 11.22
CA GLY A 218 -11.15 -5.56 10.37
C GLY A 218 -11.95 -4.28 10.64
N GLY A 219 -12.67 -3.81 9.64
CA GLY A 219 -13.54 -2.65 9.76
C GLY A 219 -14.90 -3.00 10.36
N ARG A 220 -15.61 -2.00 10.88
CA ARG A 220 -16.95 -2.20 11.46
C ARG A 220 -18.01 -2.38 10.37
N GLY A 221 -19.01 -3.21 10.63
CA GLY A 221 -20.23 -3.29 9.81
C GLY A 221 -21.13 -2.07 10.00
N GLY A 222 -21.98 -1.80 9.01
CA GLY A 222 -23.04 -0.82 9.17
C GLY A 222 -24.16 -1.33 10.08
N LEU A 223 -25.19 -0.51 10.31
CA LEU A 223 -26.35 -0.88 11.14
C LEU A 223 -26.96 -2.24 10.76
N PHE A 224 -26.96 -2.57 9.46
CA PHE A 224 -27.47 -3.83 8.92
C PHE A 224 -26.39 -4.70 8.28
N GLY A 225 -25.15 -4.64 8.79
CA GLY A 225 -24.04 -5.42 8.25
C GLY A 225 -23.14 -6.03 9.31
N GLN A 226 -22.28 -6.94 8.85
CA GLN A 226 -21.30 -7.64 9.68
C GLN A 226 -19.98 -6.86 9.72
N GLY A 227 -19.24 -7.00 10.83
CA GLY A 227 -17.85 -6.55 10.89
C GLY A 227 -16.94 -7.36 9.98
N GLY A 228 -15.86 -6.74 9.51
CA GLY A 228 -14.78 -7.40 8.83
C GLY A 228 -13.89 -8.18 9.81
N SER A 229 -13.22 -9.21 9.29
CA SER A 229 -12.27 -10.00 10.06
C SER A 229 -10.91 -9.30 10.14
N PRO A 230 -10.19 -9.39 11.28
CA PRO A 230 -8.77 -9.05 11.32
C PRO A 230 -7.98 -9.90 10.33
N GLY A 231 -6.91 -9.32 9.78
CA GLY A 231 -5.96 -10.06 8.96
C GLY A 231 -5.13 -11.04 9.80
N PRO A 232 -4.60 -12.10 9.20
CA PRO A 232 -3.65 -12.98 9.87
C PRO A 232 -2.33 -12.25 10.15
N HIS A 233 -1.63 -12.68 11.20
CA HIS A 233 -0.23 -12.32 11.44
C HIS A 233 0.68 -13.05 10.43
N GLY A 234 1.86 -12.48 10.18
CA GLY A 234 2.89 -13.05 9.30
C GLY A 234 3.51 -14.34 9.84
#